data_AF-A0A533ZA65-F1
#
_entry.id   AF-A0A533ZA65-F1
#
_cell.length_a   1.000
_cell.length_b   1.000
_cell.length_c   1.000
_cell.angle_alpha   90.00
_cell.angle_beta   90.00
_cell.angle_gamma   90.00
#
_symmetry.space_group_name_H-M   'P 1'
#
loop_
_entity.id
_entity.type
_entity.pdbx_description
1 polymer ?
#
loop_
_entity_poly.entity_id
_entity_poly.type
_entity_poly.pdbx_seq_one_letter_code
_entity_poly.pdbx_strand_id
1 'polypeptide(L)'
;MSLPRYTDRPLPAYRFIPGQSPHPRRDPHGHSYGQPEPTPPPFMPEEWWDSEWYLYGIDLYNYGYWWECHEVFEGLWHAVGPDSPQGQFLQALIQVAAANLKRLIHTA
;
A
#
# COMPACT_ATOMS: atom_id res chain seq x y z
N MET A 1 6.98 -18.67 10.73
CA MET A 1 6.04 -18.87 9.61
C MET A 1 6.12 -17.63 8.73
N SER A 2 6.31 -17.79 7.42
CA SER A 2 6.22 -16.68 6.47
C SER A 2 4.76 -16.28 6.31
N LEU A 3 4.47 -14.97 6.26
CA LEU A 3 3.13 -14.48 5.96
C LEU A 3 2.76 -14.84 4.50
N PRO A 4 1.49 -15.16 4.22
CA PRO A 4 1.05 -15.55 2.89
C PRO A 4 1.17 -14.42 1.88
N ARG A 5 1.29 -14.80 0.60
CA ARG A 5 1.08 -13.98 -0.58
C ARG A 5 -0.27 -14.35 -1.20
N TYR A 6 -1.08 -13.36 -1.53
CA TYR A 6 -2.42 -13.52 -2.10
C TYR A 6 -2.48 -13.21 -3.60
N THR A 7 -1.48 -12.51 -4.14
CA THR A 7 -1.38 -12.18 -5.56
C THR A 7 -0.07 -12.71 -6.17
N ASP A 8 0.00 -12.74 -7.50
CA ASP A 8 1.24 -13.00 -8.27
C ASP A 8 1.97 -11.72 -8.69
N ARG A 9 1.45 -10.53 -8.32
CA ARG A 9 2.05 -9.24 -8.70
C ARG A 9 3.42 -9.07 -8.06
N PRO A 10 4.49 -8.74 -8.81
CA PRO A 10 5.82 -8.61 -8.25
C PRO A 10 5.85 -7.53 -7.16
N LEU A 11 6.57 -7.77 -6.07
CA LEU A 11 6.87 -6.73 -5.09
C LEU A 11 7.81 -5.69 -5.74
N PRO A 12 7.76 -4.42 -5.30
CA PRO A 12 8.71 -3.40 -5.72
C PRO A 12 10.15 -3.83 -5.45
N ALA A 13 11.11 -3.32 -6.23
CA ALA A 13 12.52 -3.70 -6.13
C ALA A 13 13.14 -3.44 -4.74
N TYR A 14 12.58 -2.48 -4.01
CA TYR A 14 12.91 -2.18 -2.61
C TYR A 14 11.67 -1.57 -1.95
N ARG A 15 11.59 -1.69 -0.62
CA ARG A 15 10.61 -0.93 0.18
C ARG A 15 11.14 0.46 0.46
N PHE A 16 10.30 1.47 0.37
CA PHE A 16 10.70 2.84 0.67
C PHE A 16 10.84 3.05 2.18
N ILE A 17 12.04 3.47 2.58
CA ILE A 17 12.34 3.99 3.91
C ILE A 17 12.87 5.42 3.73
N PRO A 18 12.17 6.44 4.24
CA PRO A 18 12.61 7.83 4.20
C PRO A 18 14.06 7.98 4.68
N GLY A 19 14.89 8.65 3.88
CA GLY A 19 16.30 8.89 4.18
C GLY A 19 17.25 7.71 3.89
N GLN A 20 16.74 6.52 3.55
CA GLN A 20 17.56 5.34 3.24
C GLN A 20 17.40 4.83 1.80
N SER A 21 16.26 5.12 1.16
CA SER A 21 15.97 4.65 -0.20
C SER A 21 15.53 5.81 -1.09
N PRO A 22 15.78 5.75 -2.42
CA PRO A 22 15.25 6.73 -3.37
C PRO A 22 13.74 6.80 -3.26
N HIS A 23 13.18 8.01 -3.28
CA HIS A 23 11.73 8.17 -3.18
C HIS A 23 11.05 7.55 -4.42
N PRO A 24 10.10 6.60 -4.27
CA PRO A 24 9.58 5.81 -5.37
C PRO A 24 9.08 6.59 -6.58
N ARG A 25 8.40 7.73 -6.36
CA ARG A 25 7.86 8.58 -7.44
C ARG A 25 8.65 9.85 -7.75
N ARG A 26 9.42 10.38 -6.78
CA ARG A 26 10.02 11.72 -6.86
C ARG A 26 11.50 11.69 -7.24
N ASP A 27 12.16 10.55 -7.03
CA ASP A 27 13.56 10.35 -7.39
C ASP A 27 13.65 9.64 -8.74
N PRO A 28 14.53 10.07 -9.68
CA PRO A 28 14.75 9.37 -10.95
C PRO A 28 15.15 7.89 -10.83
N HIS A 29 15.73 7.47 -9.70
CA HIS A 29 16.04 6.06 -9.39
C HIS A 29 14.89 5.35 -8.64
N GLY A 30 13.76 6.03 -8.47
CA GLY A 30 12.56 5.53 -7.82
C GLY A 30 11.91 4.39 -8.61
N HIS A 31 11.50 3.31 -7.93
CA HIS A 31 10.86 2.16 -8.59
C HIS A 31 9.48 2.45 -9.23
N SER A 32 8.96 3.67 -9.06
CA SER A 32 7.71 4.17 -9.67
C SER A 32 7.91 5.54 -10.34
N TYR A 33 9.15 5.94 -10.65
CA TYR A 33 9.44 7.23 -11.24
C TYR A 33 8.83 7.36 -12.64
N GLY A 34 8.15 8.49 -12.91
CA GLY A 34 7.46 8.73 -14.17
C GLY A 34 6.21 7.86 -14.41
N GLN A 35 5.86 6.98 -13.47
CA GLN A 35 4.64 6.18 -13.55
C GLN A 35 3.44 6.96 -13.01
N PRO A 36 2.24 6.81 -13.61
CA PRO A 36 1.04 7.43 -13.07
C PRO A 36 0.73 6.91 -11.66
N GLU A 37 -0.06 7.68 -10.92
CA GLU A 37 -0.64 7.19 -9.67
C GLU A 37 -1.63 6.05 -9.96
N PRO A 38 -1.73 5.05 -9.07
CA PRO A 38 -2.62 3.92 -9.29
C PRO A 38 -4.06 4.40 -9.12
N THR A 39 -4.93 4.05 -10.07
CA THR A 39 -6.37 4.33 -10.00
C THR A 39 -7.14 3.01 -9.88
N PRO A 40 -7.14 2.36 -8.71
CA PRO A 40 -7.86 1.10 -8.55
C PRO A 40 -9.38 1.33 -8.66
N PRO A 41 -10.15 0.38 -9.21
CA PRO A 41 -11.60 0.45 -9.19
C PRO A 41 -12.13 0.27 -7.75
N PRO A 42 -13.34 0.79 -7.44
CA PRO A 42 -14.03 0.43 -6.21
C PRO A 42 -14.35 -1.07 -6.19
N PHE A 43 -14.56 -1.62 -5.00
CA PHE A 43 -14.96 -3.01 -4.79
C PHE A 43 -16.04 -3.09 -3.73
N MET A 44 -16.86 -4.14 -3.75
CA MET A 44 -17.85 -4.37 -2.70
C MET A 44 -17.18 -4.92 -1.44
N PRO A 45 -17.47 -4.40 -0.24
CA PRO A 45 -16.88 -4.88 1.01
C PRO A 45 -17.01 -6.41 1.20
N GLU A 46 -18.14 -6.98 0.80
CA GLU A 46 -18.45 -8.40 0.85
C GLU A 46 -17.76 -9.25 -0.22
N GLU A 47 -17.04 -8.63 -1.17
CA GLU A 47 -16.30 -9.30 -2.25
C GLU A 47 -14.83 -8.85 -2.25
N TRP A 48 -14.31 -8.46 -1.08
CA TRP A 48 -12.94 -7.92 -0.94
C TRP A 48 -11.86 -8.86 -1.47
N TRP A 49 -12.09 -10.17 -1.41
CA TRP A 49 -11.16 -11.19 -1.88
C TRP A 49 -11.03 -11.23 -3.40
N ASP A 50 -11.97 -10.66 -4.15
CA ASP A 50 -11.90 -10.57 -5.61
C ASP A 50 -11.15 -9.31 -6.06
N SER A 51 -10.88 -8.37 -5.14
CA SER A 51 -10.10 -7.16 -5.43
C SER A 51 -8.60 -7.46 -5.41
N GLU A 52 -8.00 -7.65 -6.58
CA GLU A 52 -6.54 -7.83 -6.73
C GLU A 52 -5.74 -6.66 -6.12
N TRP A 53 -6.28 -5.43 -6.15
CA TRP A 53 -5.64 -4.27 -5.51
C TRP A 53 -5.66 -4.35 -4.00
N TYR A 54 -6.78 -4.78 -3.41
CA TYR A 54 -6.86 -4.97 -1.96
C TYR A 54 -5.89 -6.07 -1.51
N LEU A 55 -5.91 -7.23 -2.19
CA LEU A 55 -5.00 -8.34 -1.92
C LEU A 55 -3.53 -7.95 -2.08
N TYR A 56 -3.19 -7.16 -3.11
CA TYR A 56 -1.83 -6.68 -3.32
C TYR A 56 -1.39 -5.70 -2.21
N GLY A 57 -2.29 -4.85 -1.72
CA GLY A 57 -2.03 -4.01 -0.54
C GLY A 57 -1.69 -4.85 0.69
N ILE A 58 -2.41 -5.96 0.91
CA ILE A 58 -2.12 -6.91 1.99
C ILE A 58 -0.77 -7.60 1.79
N ASP A 59 -0.42 -7.97 0.55
CA ASP A 59 0.90 -8.54 0.25
C ASP A 59 2.03 -7.56 0.57
N LEU A 60 1.89 -6.30 0.18
CA LEU A 60 2.86 -5.25 0.51
C LEU A 60 2.99 -5.08 2.04
N TYR A 61 1.87 -5.06 2.75
CA TYR A 61 1.86 -4.96 4.21
C TYR A 61 2.59 -6.13 4.88
N ASN A 62 2.27 -7.35 4.47
CA ASN A 62 2.85 -8.59 5.02
C ASN A 62 4.37 -8.65 4.83
N TYR A 63 4.88 -8.08 3.74
CA TYR A 63 6.31 -8.09 3.41
C TYR A 63 7.03 -6.80 3.83
N GLY A 64 6.36 -5.90 4.53
CA GLY A 64 6.95 -4.70 5.12
C GLY A 64 7.16 -3.53 4.17
N TYR A 65 6.49 -3.54 3.00
CA TYR A 65 6.44 -2.44 2.03
C TYR A 65 5.34 -1.45 2.46
N TRP A 66 5.49 -0.88 3.66
CA TRP A 66 4.40 -0.14 4.31
C TRP A 66 4.07 1.20 3.65
N TRP A 67 5.04 1.84 3.00
CA TRP A 67 4.76 3.04 2.22
C TRP A 67 3.98 2.70 0.94
N GLU A 68 4.36 1.64 0.24
CA GLU A 68 3.70 1.21 -0.99
C GLU A 68 2.30 0.65 -0.69
N CYS A 69 2.16 -0.06 0.42
CA CYS A 69 0.87 -0.48 0.97
C CYS A 69 -0.04 0.72 1.22
N HIS A 70 0.48 1.79 1.85
CA HIS A 70 -0.26 3.02 2.09
C HIS A 70 -0.78 3.60 0.77
N GLU A 71 0.06 3.75 -0.24
CA GLU A 71 -0.33 4.31 -1.55
C GLU A 71 -1.43 3.48 -2.23
N VAL A 72 -1.31 2.15 -2.19
CA VAL A 72 -2.34 1.26 -2.76
C VAL A 72 -3.68 1.42 -2.04
N PHE A 73 -3.67 1.46 -0.70
CA PHE A 73 -4.90 1.64 0.07
C PHE A 73 -5.47 3.05 -0.03
N GLU A 74 -4.65 4.10 -0.22
CA GLU A 74 -5.12 5.47 -0.48
C GLU A 74 -5.89 5.56 -1.81
N GLY A 75 -5.39 4.90 -2.86
CA GLY A 75 -6.12 4.78 -4.12
C GLY A 75 -7.49 4.11 -3.95
N LEU A 76 -7.56 3.01 -3.18
CA LEU A 76 -8.83 2.34 -2.89
C LEU A 76 -9.75 3.19 -2.01
N TRP A 77 -9.21 3.92 -1.03
CA TRP A 77 -9.93 4.83 -0.16
C TRP A 77 -10.64 5.94 -0.94
N HIS A 78 -9.95 6.52 -1.94
CA HIS A 78 -10.58 7.45 -2.87
C HIS A 78 -11.66 6.79 -3.73
N ALA A 79 -11.41 5.58 -4.25
CA ALA A 79 -12.33 4.89 -5.13
C ALA A 79 -13.67 4.53 -4.45
N VAL A 80 -13.65 4.11 -3.18
CA VAL A 80 -14.85 3.70 -2.43
C VAL A 80 -15.54 4.86 -1.69
N GLY A 81 -14.98 6.06 -1.75
CA GLY A 81 -15.49 7.25 -1.06
C GLY A 81 -14.97 7.37 0.38
N PRO A 82 -14.20 8.41 0.73
CA PRO A 82 -13.59 8.58 2.04
C PRO A 82 -14.51 8.52 3.25
N ASP A 83 -15.73 9.06 3.12
CA ASP A 83 -16.70 9.17 4.22
C ASP A 83 -17.56 7.90 4.38
N SER A 84 -17.42 6.91 3.49
CA SER A 84 -18.14 5.64 3.58
C SER A 84 -17.55 4.76 4.70
N PRO A 85 -18.33 3.80 5.25
CA PRO A 85 -17.80 2.84 6.22
C PRO A 85 -16.57 2.06 5.69
N GLN A 86 -16.57 1.73 4.39
CA GLN A 86 -15.44 1.08 3.73
C GLN A 86 -14.23 2.00 3.61
N GLY A 87 -14.46 3.28 3.30
CA GLY A 87 -13.42 4.30 3.29
C GLY A 87 -12.77 4.47 4.66
N GLN A 88 -13.57 4.57 5.73
CA GLN A 88 -13.05 4.66 7.10
C GLN A 88 -12.25 3.42 7.51
N PHE A 89 -12.68 2.23 7.09
CA PHE A 89 -11.93 0.99 7.29
C PHE A 89 -10.56 1.02 6.57
N LEU A 90 -10.53 1.42 5.29
CA LEU A 90 -9.28 1.58 4.54
C LEU A 90 -8.38 2.64 5.18
N GLN A 91 -8.95 3.75 5.66
CA GLN A 91 -8.21 4.78 6.38
C GLN A 91 -7.50 4.22 7.62
N ALA A 92 -8.15 3.31 8.36
CA ALA A 92 -7.51 2.62 9.48
C ALA A 92 -6.31 1.77 9.01
N LEU A 93 -6.43 1.02 7.90
CA LEU A 93 -5.31 0.26 7.33
C LEU A 93 -4.15 1.16 6.89
N ILE A 94 -4.45 2.28 6.24
CA ILE A 94 -3.48 3.32 5.84
C ILE A 94 -2.72 3.84 7.05
N GLN A 95 -3.42 4.14 8.14
CA GLN A 95 -2.80 4.62 9.39
C GLN A 95 -1.92 3.56 10.06
N VAL A 96 -2.34 2.29 10.05
CA VAL A 96 -1.53 1.18 10.60
C VAL A 96 -0.26 0.97 9.78
N ALA A 97 -0.33 1.03 8.44
CA ALA A 97 0.85 0.97 7.58
C ALA A 97 1.81 2.14 7.87
N ALA A 98 1.29 3.37 7.95
CA ALA A 98 2.08 4.55 8.31
C ALA A 98 2.71 4.45 9.70
N ALA A 99 2.01 3.88 10.68
CA ALA A 99 2.52 3.67 12.02
C ALA A 99 3.70 2.68 12.04
N ASN A 100 3.62 1.58 11.28
CA ASN A 100 4.73 0.63 11.16
C ASN A 100 5.95 1.25 10.46
N LEU A 101 5.73 2.04 9.40
CA LEU A 101 6.82 2.76 8.74
C LEU A 101 7.51 3.74 9.70
N LYS A 102 6.74 4.54 10.45
CA LYS A 102 7.28 5.44 11.48
C LYS A 102 8.04 4.67 12.55
N ARG A 103 7.48 3.56 13.05
CA ARG A 103 8.15 2.70 14.03
C ARG A 103 9.50 2.23 13.49
N LEU A 104 9.56 1.73 12.26
CA LEU A 104 10.80 1.28 11.64
C LEU A 104 11.85 2.40 11.58
N ILE A 105 11.46 3.60 11.13
CA ILE A 105 12.35 4.76 11.04
C ILE A 105 12.91 5.16 12.41
N HIS A 106 12.13 5.06 13.47
CA HIS A 106 12.53 5.47 14.82
C HIS A 106 13.23 4.37 15.64
N THR A 107 13.19 3.11 15.17
CA THR A 107 13.87 1.97 15.83
C THR A 107 15.15 1.52 15.12
N ALA A 108 15.45 2.10 13.96
CA ALA A 108 16.67 1.85 13.18
C ALA A 108 17.74 2.90 13.53
#